data_AF-A0AAD9WM11-F1
#
_entry.id   AF-A0AAD9WM11-F1
#
_cell.length_a   1.000
_cell.length_b   1.000
_cell.length_c   1.000
_cell.angle_alpha   90.00
_cell.angle_beta   90.00
_cell.angle_gamma   90.00
#
_symmetry.space_group_name_H-M   'P 1'
#
loop_
_entity.id
_entity.type
_entity.pdbx_description
1 polymer ?
#
loop_
_entity_poly.entity_id
_entity_poly.type
_entity_poly.pdbx_seq_one_letter_code
_entity_poly.pdbx_strand_id
1 'polypeptide(L)'
;MSEMSAWFDLQTAKRENNTETILREFVSRFTGSLRDWYQAPGEYLQLQLVRCGYVSQAMGIIFREFLGDASQFYKQTRHEFFEMRCCSLDKKDIDFHYRRMSFRYHALDGINDESLRQVYLNSLPTELQGELQRLIELSSRTLRDISIEEIHMFTHTALDKLCVTQKVFTKMIKKGRKYDRYYKLPDSYHLKCKTTDHCNCESYHLSRRQPPRRQPHKEKFFF
;
A
#
# COMPACT_ATOMS: atom_id res chain seq x y z
N MET A 1 9.21 21.89 -15.25
CA MET A 1 8.50 22.96 -14.52
C MET A 1 9.45 24.01 -13.95
N SER A 2 10.60 23.65 -13.36
CA SER A 2 11.55 24.64 -12.82
C SER A 2 12.08 25.65 -13.85
N GLU A 3 12.33 25.22 -15.09
CA GLU A 3 12.87 26.08 -16.15
C GLU A 3 11.89 27.18 -16.61
N MET A 4 10.60 26.85 -16.71
CA MET A 4 9.56 27.81 -17.09
C MET A 4 9.31 28.83 -15.98
N SER A 5 9.24 28.39 -14.72
CA SER A 5 9.13 29.29 -13.56
C SER A 5 10.35 30.21 -13.46
N ALA A 6 11.57 29.67 -13.60
CA ALA A 6 12.80 30.46 -13.58
C ALA A 6 12.85 31.50 -14.72
N TRP A 7 12.33 31.17 -15.91
CA TRP A 7 12.23 32.13 -17.01
C TRP A 7 11.27 33.29 -16.67
N PHE A 8 10.10 32.99 -16.09
CA PHE A 8 9.18 34.04 -15.65
C PHE A 8 9.77 34.91 -14.55
N ASP A 9 10.47 34.32 -13.58
CA ASP A 9 11.15 35.06 -12.51
C ASP A 9 12.21 36.01 -13.08
N LEU A 10 13.00 35.54 -14.07
CA LEU A 10 14.00 36.36 -14.77
C LEU A 10 13.38 37.50 -15.58
N GLN A 11 12.24 37.27 -16.25
CA GLN A 11 11.57 38.32 -17.03
C GLN A 11 10.85 39.33 -16.15
N THR A 12 10.30 38.90 -15.02
CA THR A 12 9.63 39.78 -14.04
C THR A 12 10.65 40.63 -13.28
N ALA A 13 11.89 40.15 -13.11
CA ALA A 13 12.98 40.92 -12.51
C ALA A 13 13.51 42.06 -13.42
N LYS A 14 13.26 42.00 -14.73
CA LYS A 14 13.62 43.08 -15.66
C LYS A 14 12.60 44.22 -15.54
N ARG A 15 13.06 45.37 -15.01
CA ARG A 15 12.23 46.55 -14.68
C ARG A 15 11.46 47.19 -15.86
N GLU A 16 11.74 46.78 -17.09
CA GLU A 16 11.16 47.35 -18.31
C GLU A 16 9.92 46.60 -18.82
N ASN A 17 9.67 45.38 -18.30
CA ASN A 17 8.62 44.52 -18.80
C ASN A 17 7.40 44.55 -17.89
N ASN A 18 6.26 45.03 -18.41
CA ASN A 18 4.97 44.82 -17.75
C ASN A 18 4.48 43.38 -17.97
N THR A 19 3.61 42.88 -17.08
CA THR A 19 3.09 41.50 -17.14
C THR A 19 2.49 41.16 -18.50
N GLU A 20 1.82 42.11 -19.15
CA GLU A 20 1.23 41.92 -20.46
C GLU A 20 2.29 41.60 -21.53
N THR A 21 3.40 42.34 -21.58
CA THR A 21 4.49 42.09 -22.53
C THR A 21 5.13 40.72 -22.29
N ILE A 22 5.35 40.35 -21.03
CA ILE A 22 5.89 39.03 -20.66
C ILE A 22 4.97 37.91 -21.14
N LEU A 23 3.66 38.07 -20.93
CA LEU A 23 2.67 37.07 -21.35
C LEU A 23 2.52 37.01 -22.87
N ARG A 24 2.63 38.13 -23.59
CA ARG A 24 2.67 38.14 -25.07
C ARG A 24 3.88 37.39 -25.61
N GLU A 25 5.06 37.62 -25.02
CA GLU A 25 6.26 36.88 -25.39
C GLU A 25 6.09 35.39 -25.08
N PHE A 26 5.52 35.05 -23.92
CA PHE A 26 5.27 33.67 -23.52
C PHE A 26 4.35 32.93 -24.49
N VAL A 27 3.19 33.49 -24.84
CA VAL A 27 2.24 32.86 -25.79
C VAL A 27 2.81 32.77 -27.21
N SER A 28 3.69 33.70 -27.61
CA SER A 28 4.36 33.64 -28.92
C SER A 28 5.24 32.39 -29.09
N ARG A 29 5.70 31.82 -27.98
CA ARG A 29 6.52 30.60 -27.94
C ARG A 29 5.69 29.32 -27.87
N PHE A 30 4.35 29.41 -27.86
CA PHE A 30 3.50 28.23 -27.88
C PHE A 30 3.68 27.45 -29.17
N THR A 31 3.76 26.13 -29.05
CA THR A 31 3.91 25.20 -30.17
C THR A 31 2.98 24.01 -29.99
N GLY A 32 2.65 23.32 -31.08
CA GLY A 32 1.76 22.16 -31.08
C GLY A 32 0.38 22.45 -30.46
N SER A 33 -0.12 21.51 -29.66
CA SER A 33 -1.45 21.57 -29.05
C SER A 33 -1.71 22.81 -28.21
N LEU A 34 -0.68 23.41 -27.60
CA LEU A 34 -0.83 24.63 -26.81
C LEU A 34 -1.07 25.86 -27.71
N ARG A 35 -0.44 25.89 -28.89
CA ARG A 35 -0.68 26.91 -29.92
C ARG A 35 -2.07 26.77 -30.51
N ASP A 36 -2.45 25.54 -30.85
CA ASP A 36 -3.77 25.25 -31.42
C ASP A 36 -4.87 25.62 -30.43
N TRP A 37 -4.70 25.27 -29.14
CA TRP A 37 -5.59 25.70 -28.07
C TRP A 37 -5.63 27.21 -27.91
N TYR A 38 -4.51 27.92 -27.95
CA TYR A 38 -4.51 29.38 -27.79
C TYR A 38 -5.18 30.09 -28.99
N GLN A 39 -5.07 29.53 -30.19
CA GLN A 39 -5.64 30.06 -31.42
C GLN A 39 -7.11 29.67 -31.65
N ALA A 40 -7.57 28.55 -31.06
CA ALA A 40 -8.94 28.07 -31.15
C ALA A 40 -10.01 29.03 -30.58
N PRO A 41 -9.82 29.68 -29.40
CA PRO A 41 -10.77 30.63 -28.88
C PRO A 41 -10.65 31.98 -29.59
N GLY A 42 -11.76 32.72 -29.66
CA GLY A 42 -11.78 34.08 -30.24
C GLY A 42 -10.87 35.06 -29.50
N GLU A 43 -10.52 36.17 -30.16
CA GLU A 43 -9.58 37.21 -29.68
C GLU A 43 -9.80 37.66 -28.23
N TYR A 44 -11.06 37.64 -27.76
CA TYR A 44 -11.43 38.00 -26.39
C TYR A 44 -10.73 37.12 -25.33
N LEU A 45 -10.69 35.80 -25.53
CA LEU A 45 -10.09 34.86 -24.58
C LEU A 45 -8.55 34.89 -24.65
N GLN A 46 -8.00 35.13 -25.84
CA GLN A 46 -6.56 35.38 -26.01
C GLN A 46 -6.10 36.63 -25.25
N LEU A 47 -6.91 37.69 -25.31
CA LEU A 47 -6.69 38.92 -24.54
C LEU A 47 -6.84 38.69 -23.05
N GLN A 48 -7.77 37.85 -22.61
CA GLN A 48 -7.94 37.52 -21.18
C GLN A 48 -6.69 36.84 -20.60
N LEU A 49 -6.06 35.94 -21.36
CA LEU A 49 -4.82 35.28 -20.94
C LEU A 49 -3.65 36.26 -20.84
N VAL A 50 -3.53 37.17 -21.80
CA VAL A 50 -2.42 38.12 -21.90
C VAL A 50 -2.57 39.31 -20.95
N ARG A 51 -3.81 39.69 -20.63
CA ARG A 51 -4.14 40.79 -19.71
C ARG A 51 -4.44 40.33 -18.28
N CYS A 52 -4.23 39.06 -17.95
CA CYS A 52 -4.34 38.64 -16.56
C CYS A 52 -3.22 39.33 -15.76
N GLY A 53 -3.56 39.95 -14.63
CA GLY A 53 -2.66 40.88 -13.93
C GLY A 53 -1.37 40.25 -13.42
N TYR A 54 -1.30 38.91 -13.37
CA TYR A 54 -0.18 38.15 -12.83
C TYR A 54 0.10 36.91 -13.66
N VAL A 55 1.38 36.57 -13.83
CA VAL A 55 1.83 35.34 -14.51
C VAL A 55 1.21 34.08 -13.87
N SER A 56 1.09 34.05 -12.55
CA SER A 56 0.48 32.94 -11.82
C SER A 56 -0.96 32.68 -12.25
N GLN A 57 -1.70 33.72 -12.64
CA GLN A 57 -3.06 33.61 -13.13
C GLN A 57 -3.11 33.04 -14.54
N ALA A 58 -2.24 33.47 -15.46
CA ALA A 58 -2.10 32.87 -16.79
C ALA A 58 -1.77 31.39 -16.71
N MET A 59 -0.79 31.05 -15.86
CA MET A 59 -0.42 29.65 -15.61
C MET A 59 -1.61 28.87 -15.07
N GLY A 60 -2.38 29.43 -14.13
CA GLY A 60 -3.60 28.81 -13.62
C GLY A 60 -4.65 28.52 -14.69
N ILE A 61 -4.80 29.40 -15.70
CA ILE A 61 -5.71 29.18 -16.84
C ILE A 61 -5.22 28.02 -17.70
N ILE A 62 -3.93 28.02 -18.07
CA ILE A 62 -3.34 26.95 -18.89
C ILE A 62 -3.41 25.61 -18.15
N PHE A 63 -3.06 25.59 -16.87
CA PHE A 63 -3.15 24.39 -16.06
C PHE A 63 -4.59 23.87 -15.97
N ARG A 64 -5.57 24.74 -15.78
CA ARG A 64 -6.98 24.33 -15.74
C ARG A 64 -7.44 23.69 -17.03
N GLU A 65 -7.01 24.21 -18.18
CA GLU A 65 -7.41 23.65 -19.46
C GLU A 65 -6.80 22.27 -19.69
N PHE A 66 -5.48 22.14 -19.51
CA PHE A 66 -4.75 20.93 -19.91
C PHE A 66 -4.74 19.85 -18.83
N LEU A 67 -4.72 20.23 -17.56
CA LEU A 67 -4.65 19.32 -16.42
C LEU A 67 -5.95 19.25 -15.61
N GLY A 68 -6.94 20.10 -15.92
CA GLY A 68 -8.16 20.22 -15.14
C GLY A 68 -7.98 21.03 -13.86
N ASP A 69 -9.00 21.02 -13.01
CA ASP A 69 -8.94 21.67 -11.71
C ASP A 69 -7.92 20.94 -10.80
N ALA A 70 -6.84 21.62 -10.44
CA ALA A 70 -5.81 21.08 -9.54
C ALA A 70 -6.40 20.58 -8.21
N SER A 71 -7.50 21.17 -7.74
CA SER A 71 -8.20 20.70 -6.54
C SER A 71 -8.93 19.37 -6.78
N GLN A 72 -9.48 19.16 -7.98
CA GLN A 72 -10.07 17.87 -8.37
C GLN A 72 -8.99 16.82 -8.53
N PHE A 73 -7.85 17.15 -9.16
CA PHE A 73 -6.70 16.26 -9.25
C PHE A 73 -6.19 15.84 -7.87
N TYR A 74 -6.06 16.79 -6.94
CA TYR A 74 -5.66 16.49 -5.56
C TYR A 74 -6.67 15.57 -4.85
N LYS A 75 -7.97 15.89 -4.93
CA LYS A 75 -9.05 15.07 -4.34
C LYS A 75 -9.06 13.66 -4.90
N GLN A 76 -8.92 13.52 -6.22
CA GLN A 76 -8.88 12.24 -6.91
C GLN A 76 -7.64 11.43 -6.50
N THR A 77 -6.46 12.07 -6.50
CA THR A 77 -5.20 11.44 -6.06
C THR A 77 -5.31 10.95 -4.63
N ARG A 78 -5.91 11.76 -3.74
CA ARG A 78 -6.14 11.39 -2.34
C ARG A 78 -7.09 10.21 -2.26
N HIS A 79 -8.23 10.24 -2.95
CA HIS A 79 -9.18 9.13 -2.97
C HIS A 79 -8.53 7.82 -3.43
N GLU A 80 -7.83 7.85 -4.56
CA GLU A 80 -7.11 6.69 -5.09
C GLU A 80 -6.09 6.14 -4.09
N PHE A 81 -5.31 7.02 -3.45
CA PHE A 81 -4.32 6.59 -2.46
C PHE A 81 -4.95 5.82 -1.29
N PHE A 82 -6.12 6.24 -0.81
CA PHE A 82 -6.82 5.59 0.30
C PHE A 82 -7.48 4.27 -0.11
N GLU A 83 -7.88 4.12 -1.36
CA GLU A 83 -8.49 2.90 -1.90
C GLU A 83 -7.48 1.85 -2.37
N MET A 84 -6.24 2.26 -2.66
CA MET A 84 -5.20 1.34 -3.11
C MET A 84 -4.95 0.21 -2.09
N ARG A 85 -4.88 -1.03 -2.59
CA ARG A 85 -4.58 -2.23 -1.82
C ARG A 85 -3.66 -3.15 -2.61
N CYS A 86 -2.77 -3.84 -1.91
CA CYS A 86 -1.97 -4.93 -2.41
C CYS A 86 -2.43 -6.22 -1.74
N CYS A 87 -2.83 -7.20 -2.56
CA CYS A 87 -3.34 -8.49 -2.08
C CYS A 87 -2.37 -9.65 -2.37
N SER A 88 -1.17 -9.34 -2.89
CA SER A 88 -0.17 -10.33 -3.29
C SER A 88 1.00 -10.34 -2.31
N LEU A 89 1.51 -11.53 -2.02
CA LEU A 89 2.76 -11.73 -1.28
C LEU A 89 3.97 -11.87 -2.23
N ASP A 90 3.77 -11.74 -3.54
CA ASP A 90 4.89 -11.66 -4.48
C ASP A 90 5.63 -10.34 -4.27
N LYS A 91 6.95 -10.45 -4.13
CA LYS A 91 7.86 -9.31 -4.00
C LYS A 91 7.69 -8.32 -5.15
N LYS A 92 7.49 -8.79 -6.38
CA LYS A 92 7.32 -7.92 -7.56
C LYS A 92 6.05 -7.08 -7.49
N ASP A 93 4.95 -7.68 -7.04
CA ASP A 93 3.67 -6.98 -6.91
C ASP A 93 3.73 -5.94 -5.79
N ILE A 94 4.42 -6.27 -4.70
CA ILE A 94 4.67 -5.35 -3.59
C ILE A 94 5.55 -4.18 -4.03
N ASP A 95 6.61 -4.43 -4.81
CA ASP A 95 7.47 -3.37 -5.36
C ASP A 95 6.69 -2.45 -6.31
N PHE A 96 5.86 -3.04 -7.16
CA PHE A 96 5.01 -2.29 -8.09
C PHE A 96 4.00 -1.43 -7.34
N HIS A 97 3.36 -1.99 -6.31
CA HIS A 97 2.43 -1.29 -5.44
C HIS A 97 3.11 -0.14 -4.70
N TYR A 98 4.30 -0.39 -4.12
CA TYR A 98 5.11 0.64 -3.47
C TYR A 98 5.40 1.80 -4.42
N ARG A 99 5.89 1.53 -5.65
CA ARG A 99 6.16 2.58 -6.64
C ARG A 99 4.93 3.42 -6.98
N ARG A 100 3.76 2.79 -7.09
CA ARG A 100 2.51 3.50 -7.39
C ARG A 100 2.02 4.35 -6.23
N MET A 101 2.17 3.87 -4.99
CA MET A 101 1.78 4.61 -3.79
C MET A 101 2.79 5.70 -3.46
N SER A 102 4.09 5.47 -3.58
CA SER A 102 5.13 6.46 -3.29
C SER A 102 4.99 7.69 -4.20
N PHE A 103 4.69 7.48 -5.48
CA PHE A 103 4.41 8.57 -6.41
C PHE A 103 3.25 9.48 -5.92
N ARG A 104 2.14 8.87 -5.48
CA ARG A 104 0.98 9.60 -4.94
C ARG A 104 1.25 10.21 -3.57
N TYR A 105 2.02 9.52 -2.73
CA TYR A 105 2.42 10.00 -1.41
C TYR A 105 3.16 11.34 -1.52
N HIS A 106 4.10 11.46 -2.45
CA HIS A 106 4.79 12.72 -2.69
C HIS A 106 3.89 13.78 -3.33
N ALA A 107 2.98 13.40 -4.23
CA ALA A 107 2.00 14.32 -4.81
C ALA A 107 1.02 14.89 -3.78
N LEU A 108 0.79 14.19 -2.66
CA LEU A 108 -0.10 14.58 -1.56
C LEU A 108 0.61 15.28 -0.40
N ASP A 109 1.90 15.60 -0.55
CA ASP A 109 2.73 16.16 0.53
C ASP A 109 2.83 15.25 1.77
N GLY A 110 2.96 13.94 1.55
CA GLY A 110 2.89 12.93 2.61
C GLY A 110 3.99 13.02 3.67
N ILE A 111 5.08 13.76 3.41
CA ILE A 111 6.10 14.05 4.42
C ILE A 111 5.45 14.75 5.63
N ASN A 112 4.50 15.65 5.36
CA ASN A 112 3.81 16.45 6.37
C ASN A 112 2.50 15.78 6.86
N ASP A 113 1.94 14.81 6.12
CA ASP A 113 0.71 14.09 6.49
C ASP A 113 1.01 12.67 7.04
N GLU A 114 1.10 12.55 8.37
CA GLU A 114 1.32 11.28 9.07
C GLU A 114 0.29 10.20 8.70
N SER A 115 -0.97 10.59 8.44
CA SER A 115 -2.05 9.64 8.19
C SER A 115 -1.78 8.78 6.95
N LEU A 116 -1.04 9.32 5.97
CA LEU A 116 -0.73 8.61 4.73
C LEU A 116 0.22 7.42 4.94
N ARG A 117 1.09 7.46 5.96
CA ARG A 117 1.96 6.32 6.31
C ARG A 117 1.16 5.16 6.89
N GLN A 118 0.18 5.45 7.74
CA GLN A 118 -0.75 4.44 8.23
C GLN A 118 -1.58 3.84 7.09
N VAL A 119 -2.05 4.67 6.15
CA VAL A 119 -2.79 4.19 4.97
C VAL A 119 -1.92 3.28 4.11
N TYR A 120 -0.64 3.63 3.89
CA TYR A 120 0.29 2.78 3.18
C TYR A 120 0.49 1.44 3.89
N LEU A 121 0.69 1.43 5.21
CA LEU A 121 0.80 0.18 5.99
C LEU A 121 -0.47 -0.69 5.83
N ASN A 122 -1.64 -0.08 5.93
CA ASN A 122 -2.93 -0.76 5.79
C ASN A 122 -3.22 -1.23 4.36
N SER A 123 -2.52 -0.66 3.37
CA SER A 123 -2.65 -1.08 1.97
C SER A 123 -1.93 -2.40 1.68
N LEU A 124 -0.99 -2.81 2.53
CA LEU A 124 -0.21 -4.03 2.37
C LEU A 124 -1.01 -5.27 2.81
N PRO A 125 -0.65 -6.47 2.32
CA PRO A 125 -1.29 -7.73 2.70
C PRO A 125 -1.39 -7.92 4.21
N THR A 126 -2.55 -8.35 4.70
CA THR A 126 -2.85 -8.50 6.13
C THR A 126 -1.89 -9.45 6.85
N GLU A 127 -1.34 -10.43 6.13
CA GLU A 127 -0.36 -11.40 6.60
C GLU A 127 0.96 -10.74 7.02
N LEU A 128 1.27 -9.56 6.47
CA LEU A 128 2.49 -8.80 6.77
C LEU A 128 2.27 -7.76 7.88
N GLN A 129 1.06 -7.26 8.06
CA GLN A 129 0.77 -6.10 8.92
C GLN A 129 1.22 -6.32 10.38
N GLY A 130 0.97 -7.50 10.95
CA GLY A 130 1.38 -7.81 12.33
C GLY A 130 2.91 -7.85 12.50
N GLU A 131 3.63 -8.43 11.54
CA GLU A 131 5.10 -8.48 11.58
C GLU A 131 5.71 -7.10 11.30
N LEU A 132 5.09 -6.29 10.43
CA LEU A 132 5.47 -4.91 10.17
C LEU A 132 5.36 -4.06 11.44
N GLN A 133 4.22 -4.14 12.14
CA GLN A 133 4.03 -3.41 13.39
C GLN A 133 5.08 -3.80 14.43
N ARG A 134 5.39 -5.10 14.55
CA ARG A 134 6.46 -5.60 15.41
C ARG A 134 7.84 -5.07 15.02
N LEU A 135 8.16 -5.01 13.72
CA LEU A 135 9.43 -4.48 13.23
C LEU A 135 9.59 -2.99 13.54
N ILE A 136 8.50 -2.23 13.43
CA ILE A 136 8.47 -0.80 13.77
C ILE A 136 8.69 -0.62 15.28
N GLU A 137 7.98 -1.35 16.12
CA GLU A 137 8.13 -1.31 17.58
C GLU A 137 9.55 -1.71 18.03
N LEU A 138 10.14 -2.72 17.40
CA LEU A 138 11.53 -3.14 17.66
C LEU A 138 12.57 -2.08 17.28
N SER A 139 12.23 -1.18 16.36
CA SER A 139 13.10 -0.06 16.00
C SER A 139 13.03 1.14 16.97
N SER A 140 12.21 1.04 18.02
CA SER A 140 11.94 2.11 19.00
C SER A 140 11.42 3.40 18.35
N ARG A 141 10.76 3.27 17.20
CA ARG A 141 10.19 4.39 16.42
C ARG A 141 8.70 4.19 16.27
N THR A 142 7.99 5.29 16.06
CA THR A 142 6.57 5.25 15.70
C THR A 142 6.40 5.43 14.20
N LEU A 143 5.17 5.25 13.69
CA LEU A 143 4.86 5.58 12.30
C LEU A 143 5.16 7.05 11.95
N ARG A 144 5.28 7.94 12.95
CA ARG A 144 5.67 9.36 12.80
C ARG A 144 7.13 9.54 12.41
N ASP A 145 7.99 8.65 12.88
CA ASP A 145 9.43 8.82 12.82
C ASP A 145 10.06 8.02 11.67
N ILE A 146 9.24 7.23 10.97
CA ILE A 146 9.69 6.39 9.85
C ILE A 146 9.18 6.93 8.52
N SER A 147 10.00 6.74 7.49
CA SER A 147 9.63 7.08 6.12
C SER A 147 8.85 5.95 5.45
N ILE A 148 8.21 6.25 4.32
CA ILE A 148 7.48 5.24 3.53
C ILE A 148 8.45 4.18 2.93
N GLU A 149 9.67 4.59 2.62
CA GLU A 149 10.78 3.72 2.20
C GLU A 149 11.15 2.73 3.30
N GLU A 150 11.24 3.18 4.56
CA GLU A 150 11.56 2.32 5.70
C GLU A 150 10.44 1.29 5.94
N ILE A 151 9.17 1.69 5.82
CA ILE A 151 8.04 0.74 5.87
C ILE A 151 8.17 -0.31 4.77
N HIS A 152 8.55 0.10 3.55
CA HIS A 152 8.77 -0.82 2.44
C HIS A 152 9.97 -1.77 2.68
N MET A 153 11.07 -1.28 3.26
CA MET A 153 12.20 -2.10 3.67
C MET A 153 11.79 -3.15 4.73
N PHE A 154 10.99 -2.74 5.73
CA PHE A 154 10.43 -3.68 6.70
C PHE A 154 9.49 -4.70 6.04
N THR A 155 8.79 -4.31 4.98
CA THR A 155 7.92 -5.21 4.21
C THR A 155 8.73 -6.34 3.58
N HIS A 156 9.89 -6.03 2.98
CA HIS A 156 10.80 -7.08 2.49
C HIS A 156 11.34 -7.96 3.60
N THR A 157 11.71 -7.37 4.73
CA THR A 157 12.21 -8.13 5.88
C THR A 157 11.14 -9.10 6.41
N ALA A 158 9.89 -8.66 6.47
CA ALA A 158 8.76 -9.48 6.88
C ALA A 158 8.50 -10.63 5.88
N LEU A 159 8.54 -10.35 4.57
CA LEU A 159 8.41 -11.37 3.52
C LEU A 159 9.50 -12.44 3.61
N ASP A 160 10.76 -12.03 3.79
CA ASP A 160 11.88 -12.97 3.88
C ASP A 160 11.71 -13.90 5.09
N LYS A 161 11.29 -13.35 6.25
CA LYS A 161 10.96 -14.14 7.44
C LYS A 161 9.82 -15.12 7.19
N LEU A 162 8.72 -14.68 6.56
CA LEU A 162 7.59 -15.54 6.24
C LEU A 162 8.00 -16.67 5.28
N CYS A 163 8.81 -16.35 4.26
CA CYS A 163 9.33 -17.32 3.30
C CYS A 163 10.20 -18.39 3.98
N VAL A 164 11.12 -17.99 4.86
CA VAL A 164 11.94 -18.92 5.64
C VAL A 164 11.06 -19.80 6.54
N THR A 165 10.12 -19.18 7.25
CA THR A 165 9.19 -19.87 8.15
C THR A 165 8.37 -20.92 7.40
N GLN A 166 7.80 -20.56 6.26
CA GLN A 166 7.03 -21.47 5.41
C GLN A 166 7.88 -22.64 4.89
N LYS A 167 9.14 -22.38 4.47
CA LYS A 167 10.08 -23.44 4.04
C LYS A 167 10.36 -24.42 5.18
N VAL A 168 10.56 -23.93 6.40
CA VAL A 168 10.80 -24.77 7.57
C VAL A 168 9.58 -25.61 7.91
N PHE A 169 8.39 -25.02 8.00
CA PHE A 169 7.14 -25.75 8.25
C PHE A 169 6.86 -26.80 7.18
N THR A 170 7.08 -26.46 5.90
CA THR A 170 6.91 -27.42 4.79
C THR A 170 7.84 -28.62 4.94
N LYS A 171 9.10 -28.41 5.37
CA LYS A 171 10.04 -29.51 5.67
C LYS A 171 9.58 -30.35 6.85
N MET A 172 9.07 -29.74 7.92
CA MET A 172 8.55 -30.46 9.09
C MET A 172 7.34 -31.32 8.74
N ILE A 173 6.34 -30.76 8.03
CA ILE A 173 5.14 -31.48 7.60
C ILE A 173 5.50 -32.64 6.68
N LYS A 174 6.42 -32.44 5.71
CA LYS A 174 6.89 -33.52 4.84
C LYS A 174 7.58 -34.66 5.62
N LYS A 175 8.28 -34.35 6.72
CA LYS A 175 8.83 -35.38 7.63
C LYS A 175 7.73 -36.04 8.46
N GLY A 176 6.78 -35.28 9.03
CA GLY A 176 5.63 -35.80 9.77
C GLY A 176 4.80 -36.80 8.97
N ARG A 177 4.52 -36.51 7.69
CA ARG A 177 3.84 -37.45 6.78
C ARG A 177 4.60 -38.74 6.49
N LYS A 178 5.93 -38.77 6.68
CA LYS A 178 6.68 -40.04 6.64
C LYS A 178 6.31 -40.92 7.82
N TYR A 179 6.02 -40.32 8.98
CA TYR A 179 5.60 -41.00 10.19
C TYR A 179 4.10 -41.36 10.18
N ASP A 180 3.25 -40.68 9.40
CA ASP A 180 1.84 -41.08 9.23
C ASP A 180 1.67 -42.53 8.72
N ARG A 181 2.64 -43.06 7.96
CA ARG A 181 2.64 -44.47 7.55
C ARG A 181 2.93 -45.43 8.71
N TYR A 182 3.61 -44.98 9.76
CA TYR A 182 3.90 -45.75 10.95
C TYR A 182 2.81 -45.60 12.02
N TYR A 183 2.09 -44.47 12.03
CA TYR A 183 0.95 -44.24 12.93
C TYR A 183 -0.38 -44.81 12.42
N LYS A 184 -0.48 -45.20 11.14
CA LYS A 184 -1.51 -46.14 10.68
C LYS A 184 -1.18 -47.53 11.22
N LEU A 185 -1.27 -47.69 12.55
CA LEU A 185 -1.45 -49.01 13.13
C LEU A 185 -2.78 -49.54 12.58
N PRO A 186 -2.82 -50.76 12.01
CA PRO A 186 -4.06 -51.50 11.93
C PRO A 186 -4.62 -51.62 13.35
N ASP A 187 -5.94 -51.51 13.51
CA ASP A 187 -6.68 -51.69 14.77
C ASP A 187 -6.53 -53.11 15.40
N SER A 188 -5.44 -53.83 15.12
CA SER A 188 -5.26 -55.25 15.43
C SER A 188 -3.89 -55.63 15.99
N TYR A 189 -3.12 -54.71 16.57
CA TYR A 189 -1.95 -55.10 17.39
C TYR A 189 -2.39 -55.34 18.83
N HIS A 190 -3.10 -56.45 19.04
CA HIS A 190 -3.01 -57.14 20.32
C HIS A 190 -1.55 -57.59 20.48
N LEU A 191 -0.83 -57.02 21.45
CA LEU A 191 0.39 -57.64 21.92
C LEU A 191 0.03 -59.08 22.35
N LYS A 192 0.39 -60.07 21.52
CA LYS A 192 0.31 -61.48 21.92
C LYS A 192 1.35 -61.67 23.02
N CYS A 193 0.93 -61.61 24.27
CA CYS A 193 1.68 -62.25 25.35
C CYS A 193 1.85 -63.73 24.95
N LYS A 194 3.10 -64.17 24.76
CA LYS A 194 3.38 -65.60 24.71
C LYS A 194 3.04 -66.17 26.08
N THR A 195 2.24 -67.21 26.10
CA THR A 195 1.55 -67.80 27.26
C THR A 195 2.46 -68.43 28.32
N THR A 196 3.76 -68.10 28.36
CA THR A 196 4.72 -68.77 29.26
C THR A 196 5.54 -67.87 30.17
N ASP A 197 5.30 -66.56 30.21
CA ASP A 197 5.92 -65.72 31.25
C ASP A 197 4.88 -64.79 31.89
N HIS A 198 4.84 -64.82 33.23
CA HIS A 198 3.93 -64.04 34.06
C HIS A 198 4.06 -62.54 33.79
N CYS A 199 3.21 -61.99 32.93
CA CYS A 199 3.13 -60.55 32.73
C CYS A 199 2.23 -59.96 33.81
N ASN A 200 2.84 -59.32 34.81
CA ASN A 200 2.12 -58.56 35.82
C ASN A 200 1.69 -57.22 35.21
N CYS A 201 0.65 -57.23 34.39
CA CYS A 201 0.07 -56.00 33.86
C CYS A 201 -0.89 -55.42 34.89
N GLU A 202 -0.42 -54.48 35.71
CA GLU A 202 -1.30 -53.64 36.51
C GLU A 202 -2.23 -52.86 35.57
N SER A 203 -3.52 -53.11 35.72
CA SER A 203 -4.58 -52.40 35.02
C SER A 203 -4.63 -50.95 35.51
N TYR A 204 -4.00 -50.03 34.79
CA TYR A 204 -4.32 -48.61 34.95
C TYR A 204 -5.76 -48.39 34.45
N HIS A 205 -6.71 -48.32 35.38
CA HIS A 205 -8.07 -47.89 35.09
C HIS A 205 -8.05 -46.46 34.53
N LEU A 206 -8.09 -46.32 33.21
CA LEU A 206 -8.44 -45.06 32.56
C LEU A 206 -9.92 -44.76 32.84
N SER A 207 -10.16 -43.99 33.89
CA SER A 207 -11.41 -43.29 34.14
C SER A 207 -11.86 -42.59 32.86
N ARG A 208 -12.96 -43.08 32.26
CA ARG A 208 -13.67 -42.41 31.18
C ARG A 208 -14.21 -41.07 31.71
N ARG A 209 -13.45 -39.99 31.59
CA ARG A 209 -14.05 -38.64 31.58
C ARG A 209 -14.76 -38.47 30.24
N GLN A 210 -16.07 -38.63 30.24
CA GLN A 210 -16.90 -38.24 29.10
C GLN A 210 -16.71 -36.73 28.84
N PRO A 211 -16.52 -36.29 27.59
CA PRO A 211 -16.55 -34.87 27.27
C PRO A 211 -17.98 -34.33 27.49
N PRO A 212 -18.15 -33.07 27.97
CA PRO A 212 -19.47 -32.50 28.19
C PRO A 212 -20.24 -32.40 26.86
N ARG A 213 -21.46 -32.94 26.85
CA ARG A 213 -22.43 -32.80 25.75
C ARG A 213 -22.77 -31.32 25.58
N ARG A 214 -22.41 -30.72 24.43
CA ARG A 214 -22.99 -29.44 24.00
C ARG A 214 -24.47 -29.67 23.68
N GLN A 215 -25.37 -29.04 24.44
CA GLN A 215 -26.78 -28.93 24.08
C GLN A 215 -26.97 -27.83 23.01
N PRO A 216 -27.88 -28.01 22.04
CA PRO A 216 -28.22 -26.97 21.08
C PRO A 216 -29.18 -25.95 21.73
N HIS A 217 -28.74 -24.71 21.91
CA HIS A 217 -29.64 -23.63 22.30
C HIS A 217 -30.43 -23.17 21.06
N LYS A 218 -31.72 -23.52 20.99
CA LYS A 218 -32.70 -22.88 20.12
C LYS A 218 -33.54 -21.94 20.97
N GLU A 219 -33.52 -20.65 20.67
CA GLU A 219 -34.63 -19.73 20.96
C GLU A 219 -34.47 -18.50 20.06
N LYS A 220 -35.22 -18.43 18.96
CA LYS A 220 -36.59 -17.89 18.80
C LYS A 220 -36.57 -16.37 18.58
N PHE A 221 -36.57 -15.99 17.30
CA PHE A 221 -37.02 -14.70 16.80
C PHE A 221 -38.56 -14.67 16.79
N PHE A 222 -39.17 -13.58 17.26
CA PHE A 222 -40.50 -12.99 16.96
C PHE A 222 -40.65 -11.83 17.97
N PHE A 223 -40.93 -10.56 17.66
CA PHE A 223 -41.32 -9.79 16.47
C PHE A 223 -40.48 -8.50 16.44
#